data_AF-A0A0D8CDK4-F1
#
_entry.id   AF-A0A0D8CDK4-F1
#
_cell.length_a   1.000
_cell.length_b   1.000
_cell.length_c   1.000
_cell.angle_alpha   90.00
_cell.angle_beta   90.00
_cell.angle_gamma   90.00
#
_symmetry.space_group_name_H-M   'P 1'
#
loop_
_entity.id
_entity.type
_entity.pdbx_description
1 polymer ?
#
loop_
_entity_poly.entity_id
_entity_poly.type
_entity_poly.pdbx_seq_one_letter_code
_entity_poly.pdbx_strand_id
1 'polypeptide(L)'
;MSVTTDPAIEIVDLCRFLSSITVKQTNERVVDVLMREFGPDQSEIYFLIRRIRERFEHFSGSLNDINDPLLDPQIVDLAKKAASRFVKFTDLQQLHQPWGNVSKLISDPQSWAGIMAVSSTYRRIAPISKLEEAKVTEIKEYVFSDEIIEHVNASEAPAFLSKMLADSVCDLRMMLRHIPIFGYEELAKLSSDLDWKNQAVAHYDKAYAESSWCKKIAKVVLVLTSIYVVPPELVEATKQYKKWWVDVLPSLEQTTKTETQPETAASEGLVEVDKGQQLLDGLGRISGP
;
A
#
# COMPACT_ATOMS: atom_id res chain seq x y z
N MET A 1 5.70 -8.34 -15.96
CA MET A 1 6.47 -8.77 -14.76
C MET A 1 5.46 -9.05 -13.65
N SER A 2 5.60 -10.16 -12.91
CA SER A 2 4.74 -10.41 -11.75
C SER A 2 5.11 -9.44 -10.64
N VAL A 3 4.13 -8.67 -10.20
CA VAL A 3 4.26 -7.78 -9.05
C VAL A 3 4.32 -8.64 -7.80
N THR A 4 5.48 -8.65 -7.13
CA THR A 4 5.64 -9.36 -5.86
C THR A 4 5.61 -8.34 -4.74
N THR A 5 4.55 -8.35 -3.95
CA THR A 5 4.48 -7.55 -2.72
C THR A 5 4.84 -8.42 -1.52
N ASP A 6 4.95 -7.84 -0.32
CA ASP A 6 5.10 -8.59 0.93
C ASP A 6 3.71 -8.74 1.58
N PRO A 7 3.03 -9.89 1.43
CA PRO A 7 1.65 -10.06 1.88
C PRO A 7 1.49 -9.84 3.38
N ALA A 8 2.51 -10.16 4.16
CA ALA A 8 2.50 -10.00 5.61
C ALA A 8 2.46 -8.51 6.02
N ILE A 9 3.23 -7.65 5.35
CA ILE A 9 3.16 -6.20 5.56
C ILE A 9 1.75 -5.69 5.27
N GLU A 10 1.19 -6.09 4.13
CA GLU A 10 -0.10 -5.53 3.74
C GLU A 10 -1.24 -5.95 4.68
N ILE A 11 -1.19 -7.19 5.20
CA ILE A 11 -2.15 -7.64 6.20
C ILE A 11 -1.99 -6.90 7.52
N VAL A 12 -0.75 -6.62 7.94
CA VAL A 12 -0.51 -5.80 9.14
C VAL A 12 -1.05 -4.39 8.96
N ASP A 13 -0.80 -3.76 7.80
CA ASP A 13 -1.32 -2.42 7.49
C ASP A 13 -2.85 -2.39 7.45
N LEU A 14 -3.49 -3.43 6.88
CA LEU A 14 -4.93 -3.61 6.91
C LEU A 14 -5.48 -3.75 8.34
N CYS A 15 -4.85 -4.59 9.17
CA CYS A 15 -5.24 -4.75 10.57
C CYS A 15 -5.06 -3.46 11.39
N ARG A 16 -3.98 -2.70 11.15
CA ARG A 16 -3.76 -1.38 11.76
C ARG A 16 -4.83 -0.38 11.36
N PHE A 17 -5.12 -0.30 10.06
CA PHE A 17 -6.16 0.57 9.51
C PHE A 17 -7.51 0.27 10.15
N LEU A 18 -7.95 -1.00 10.12
CA LEU A 18 -9.21 -1.40 10.74
C LEU A 18 -9.22 -1.13 12.25
N SER A 19 -8.12 -1.38 12.96
CA SER A 19 -8.03 -1.12 14.41
C SER A 19 -8.06 0.37 14.77
N SER A 20 -7.73 1.27 13.84
CA SER A 20 -7.78 2.72 14.04
C SER A 20 -9.17 3.33 13.91
N ILE A 21 -10.16 2.56 13.42
CA ILE A 21 -11.53 3.05 13.26
C ILE A 21 -12.12 3.35 14.65
N THR A 22 -12.45 4.62 14.87
CA THR A 22 -12.93 5.10 16.16
C THR A 22 -14.42 4.79 16.33
N VAL A 23 -14.80 4.23 17.49
CA VAL A 23 -16.21 3.98 17.85
C VAL A 23 -16.79 5.13 18.65
N LYS A 24 -18.04 5.49 18.38
CA LYS A 24 -18.74 6.55 19.14
C LYS A 24 -19.39 6.01 20.41
N GLN A 25 -19.77 4.73 20.39
CA GLN A 25 -20.48 4.07 21.48
C GLN A 25 -19.90 2.68 21.72
N THR A 26 -19.90 2.24 22.98
CA THR A 26 -19.31 0.94 23.38
C THR A 26 -19.97 -0.26 22.70
N ASN A 27 -21.27 -0.18 22.41
CA ASN A 27 -22.07 -1.26 21.82
C ASN A 27 -22.44 -1.01 20.35
N GLU A 28 -21.71 -0.12 19.67
CA GLU A 28 -21.96 0.17 18.26
C GLU A 28 -21.72 -1.10 17.42
N ARG A 29 -22.70 -1.46 16.58
CA ARG A 29 -22.59 -2.69 15.76
C ARG A 29 -21.57 -2.46 14.65
N VAL A 30 -20.89 -3.53 14.24
CA VAL A 30 -19.89 -3.48 13.16
C VAL A 30 -20.44 -2.81 11.90
N VAL A 31 -21.63 -3.18 11.46
CA VAL A 31 -22.24 -2.58 10.26
C VAL A 31 -22.42 -1.07 10.39
N ASP A 32 -22.84 -0.57 11.55
CA ASP A 32 -23.06 0.87 11.77
C ASP A 32 -21.73 1.65 11.78
N VAL A 33 -20.68 1.06 12.38
CA VAL A 33 -19.31 1.61 12.36
C VAL A 33 -18.79 1.71 10.93
N LEU A 34 -18.92 0.63 10.15
CA LEU A 34 -18.43 0.58 8.78
C LEU A 34 -19.24 1.53 7.86
N MET A 35 -20.56 1.61 8.02
CA MET A 35 -21.39 2.57 7.26
C MET A 35 -21.00 4.03 7.54
N ARG A 36 -20.62 4.35 8.79
CA ARG A 36 -20.09 5.69 9.08
C ARG A 36 -18.77 5.94 8.37
N GLU A 37 -17.87 4.97 8.40
CA GLU A 37 -16.50 5.13 7.93
C GLU A 37 -16.41 5.16 6.39
N PHE A 38 -17.19 4.32 5.73
CA PHE A 38 -17.07 4.08 4.29
C PHE A 38 -18.23 4.62 3.46
N GLY A 39 -19.41 4.83 4.05
CA GLY A 39 -20.56 5.37 3.35
C GLY A 39 -21.89 4.75 3.79
N PRO A 40 -23.01 5.46 3.54
CA PRO A 40 -24.33 5.04 4.01
C PRO A 40 -24.92 3.85 3.22
N ASP A 41 -24.27 3.39 2.14
CA ASP A 41 -24.76 2.26 1.36
C ASP A 41 -24.27 0.93 1.94
N GLN A 42 -25.22 0.13 2.41
CA GLN A 42 -24.94 -1.18 2.99
C GLN A 42 -24.34 -2.17 1.96
N SER A 43 -24.66 -2.04 0.68
CA SER A 43 -24.11 -2.87 -0.39
C SER A 43 -22.61 -2.66 -0.58
N GLU A 44 -22.16 -1.40 -0.45
CA GLU A 44 -20.73 -1.05 -0.46
C GLU A 44 -20.00 -1.67 0.73
N ILE A 45 -20.62 -1.69 1.92
CA ILE A 45 -20.04 -2.34 3.10
C ILE A 45 -19.86 -3.84 2.89
N TYR A 46 -20.84 -4.52 2.31
CA TYR A 46 -20.71 -5.95 1.99
C TYR A 46 -19.61 -6.21 0.98
N PHE A 47 -19.48 -5.36 -0.03
CA PHE A 47 -18.38 -5.43 -1.00
C PHE A 47 -17.02 -5.27 -0.31
N LEU A 48 -16.85 -4.26 0.55
CA LEU A 48 -15.60 -4.01 1.26
C LEU A 48 -15.24 -5.16 2.20
N ILE A 49 -16.19 -5.70 2.97
CA ILE A 49 -15.94 -6.86 3.84
C ILE A 49 -15.51 -8.07 3.03
N ARG A 50 -16.17 -8.32 1.90
CA ARG A 50 -15.76 -9.39 0.99
C ARG A 50 -14.33 -9.18 0.49
N ARG A 51 -13.94 -7.96 0.12
CA ARG A 51 -12.56 -7.66 -0.27
C ARG A 51 -11.56 -7.88 0.86
N ILE A 52 -11.87 -7.43 2.08
CA ILE A 52 -11.05 -7.67 3.27
C ILE A 52 -10.89 -9.19 3.51
N ARG A 53 -11.97 -9.96 3.32
CA ARG A 53 -11.95 -11.42 3.46
C ARG A 53 -11.02 -12.08 2.44
N GLU A 54 -11.18 -11.74 1.16
CA GLU A 54 -10.37 -12.25 0.06
C GLU A 54 -8.87 -12.02 0.35
N ARG A 55 -8.51 -10.86 0.93
CA ARG A 55 -7.15 -10.52 1.33
C ARG A 55 -6.62 -11.43 2.46
N PHE A 56 -7.40 -11.63 3.51
CA PHE A 56 -7.01 -12.53 4.60
C PHE A 56 -6.90 -13.99 4.14
N GLU A 57 -7.81 -14.44 3.28
CA GLU A 57 -7.77 -15.79 2.71
C GLU A 57 -6.56 -15.99 1.79
N HIS A 58 -6.26 -15.01 0.92
CA HIS A 58 -5.08 -15.04 0.07
C HIS A 58 -3.79 -15.10 0.88
N PHE A 59 -3.66 -14.26 1.91
CA PHE A 59 -2.52 -14.33 2.82
C PHE A 59 -2.42 -15.69 3.52
N SER A 60 -3.54 -16.20 4.06
CA SER A 60 -3.57 -17.52 4.69
C SER A 60 -3.15 -18.64 3.73
N GLY A 61 -3.52 -18.54 2.45
CA GLY A 61 -3.07 -19.45 1.40
C GLY A 61 -1.56 -19.37 1.21
N SER A 62 -1.03 -18.15 1.07
CA SER A 62 0.41 -17.92 0.84
C SER A 62 1.31 -18.47 1.95
N LEU A 63 0.81 -18.58 3.18
CA LEU A 63 1.54 -19.18 4.32
C LEU A 63 1.83 -20.67 4.12
N ASN A 64 1.08 -21.37 3.27
CA ASN A 64 1.34 -22.79 2.95
C ASN A 64 2.50 -22.95 1.96
N ASP A 65 2.79 -21.90 1.19
CA ASP A 65 3.84 -21.90 0.17
C ASP A 65 5.18 -21.38 0.71
N ILE A 66 5.24 -20.96 1.98
CA ILE A 66 6.48 -20.53 2.63
C ILE A 66 7.40 -21.74 2.84
N ASN A 67 8.43 -21.82 2.00
CA ASN A 67 9.53 -22.76 2.13
C ASN A 67 10.83 -22.00 2.45
N ASP A 68 10.90 -21.42 3.66
CA ASP A 68 12.05 -20.67 4.14
C ASP A 68 12.77 -21.46 5.26
N PRO A 69 13.98 -22.00 5.00
CA PRO A 69 14.70 -22.81 5.98
C PRO A 69 15.20 -21.99 7.19
N LEU A 70 15.16 -20.65 7.12
CA LEU A 70 15.54 -19.76 8.22
C LEU A 70 14.36 -19.39 9.13
N LEU A 71 13.14 -19.81 8.76
CA LEU A 71 11.94 -19.50 9.51
C LEU A 71 11.54 -20.69 10.39
N ASP A 72 11.38 -20.46 11.69
CA ASP A 72 10.90 -21.48 12.61
C ASP A 72 9.46 -21.92 12.22
N PRO A 73 9.19 -23.22 12.03
CA PRO A 73 7.84 -23.72 11.76
C PRO A 73 6.78 -23.23 12.77
N GLN A 74 7.16 -23.00 14.03
CA GLN A 74 6.26 -22.46 15.05
C GLN A 74 5.78 -21.04 14.72
N ILE A 75 6.63 -20.22 14.10
CA ILE A 75 6.27 -18.87 13.66
C ILE A 75 5.24 -18.94 12.54
N VAL A 76 5.43 -19.87 11.60
CA VAL A 76 4.45 -20.11 10.51
C VAL A 76 3.10 -20.54 11.08
N ASP A 77 3.10 -21.44 12.07
CA ASP A 77 1.85 -21.88 12.73
C ASP A 77 1.16 -20.75 13.49
N LEU A 78 1.91 -19.87 14.15
CA LEU A 78 1.36 -18.67 14.79
C LEU A 78 0.74 -17.72 13.75
N ALA A 79 1.42 -17.49 12.62
CA ALA A 79 0.90 -16.67 11.53
C ALA A 79 -0.39 -17.29 10.92
N LYS A 80 -0.46 -18.62 10.77
CA LYS A 80 -1.66 -19.33 10.30
C LYS A 80 -2.83 -19.17 11.27
N LYS A 81 -2.57 -19.30 12.57
CA LYS A 81 -3.58 -19.06 13.62
C LYS A 81 -4.09 -17.62 13.60
N ALA A 82 -3.19 -16.64 13.43
CA ALA A 82 -3.54 -15.24 13.28
C ALA A 82 -4.41 -15.00 12.04
N ALA A 83 -4.00 -15.50 10.88
CA ALA A 83 -4.74 -15.38 9.62
C ALA A 83 -6.17 -15.94 9.74
N SER A 84 -6.33 -17.12 10.36
CA SER A 84 -7.65 -17.72 10.61
C SER A 84 -8.54 -16.83 11.50
N ARG A 85 -7.98 -16.13 12.49
CA ARG A 85 -8.73 -15.18 13.33
C ARG A 85 -9.19 -13.97 12.53
N PHE A 86 -8.38 -13.46 11.61
CA PHE A 86 -8.76 -12.32 10.77
C PHE A 86 -9.84 -12.69 9.75
N VAL A 87 -9.82 -13.90 9.19
CA VAL A 87 -10.93 -14.36 8.35
C VAL A 87 -12.25 -14.34 9.13
N LYS A 88 -12.26 -14.78 10.39
CA LYS A 88 -13.46 -14.73 11.25
C LYS A 88 -14.01 -13.32 11.48
N PHE A 89 -13.15 -12.29 11.49
CA PHE A 89 -13.60 -10.90 11.58
C PHE A 89 -14.54 -10.53 10.42
N THR A 90 -14.33 -11.12 9.24
CA THR A 90 -15.11 -10.83 8.04
C THR A 90 -16.36 -11.70 7.86
N ASP A 91 -16.68 -12.56 8.83
CA ASP A 91 -17.90 -13.35 8.76
C ASP A 91 -19.13 -12.46 8.90
N LEU A 92 -20.13 -12.68 8.04
CA LEU A 92 -21.37 -11.89 8.05
C LEU A 92 -22.09 -11.92 9.40
N GLN A 93 -21.90 -12.99 10.19
CA GLN A 93 -22.44 -13.10 11.56
C GLN A 93 -21.88 -12.05 12.52
N GLN A 94 -20.67 -11.52 12.25
CA GLN A 94 -20.04 -10.50 13.08
C GLN A 94 -20.62 -9.10 12.84
N LEU A 95 -21.32 -8.87 11.74
CA LEU A 95 -21.83 -7.53 11.36
C LEU A 95 -22.77 -6.91 12.39
N HIS A 96 -23.53 -7.75 13.09
CA HIS A 96 -24.48 -7.32 14.12
C HIS A 96 -23.88 -7.35 15.53
N GLN A 97 -22.65 -7.82 15.69
CA GLN A 97 -21.97 -7.84 16.98
C GLN A 97 -21.38 -6.46 17.29
N PRO A 98 -21.14 -6.13 18.57
CA PRO A 98 -20.44 -4.92 18.96
C PRO A 98 -19.02 -4.86 18.38
N TRP A 99 -18.63 -3.73 17.79
CA TRP A 99 -17.30 -3.54 17.20
C TRP A 99 -16.17 -3.86 18.18
N GLY A 100 -16.29 -3.43 19.44
CA GLY A 100 -15.26 -3.69 20.46
C GLY A 100 -15.02 -5.17 20.78
N ASN A 101 -15.97 -6.07 20.44
CA ASN A 101 -15.77 -7.51 20.56
C ASN A 101 -15.10 -8.09 19.32
N VAL A 102 -15.48 -7.60 18.14
CA VAL A 102 -15.03 -8.11 16.85
C VAL A 102 -13.64 -7.57 16.49
N SER A 103 -13.33 -6.32 16.79
CA SER A 103 -12.03 -5.69 16.50
C SER A 103 -10.87 -6.36 17.25
N LYS A 104 -11.13 -6.99 18.41
CA LYS A 104 -10.13 -7.80 19.15
C LYS A 104 -9.60 -8.98 18.34
N LEU A 105 -10.34 -9.44 17.32
CA LEU A 105 -9.87 -10.49 16.42
C LEU A 105 -8.70 -10.03 15.55
N ILE A 106 -8.64 -8.73 15.24
CA ILE A 106 -7.64 -8.11 14.35
C ILE A 106 -6.67 -7.19 15.09
N SER A 107 -6.89 -6.87 16.37
CA SER A 107 -6.06 -5.93 17.13
C SER A 107 -5.11 -6.60 18.14
N ASP A 108 -4.99 -7.93 18.11
CA ASP A 108 -4.15 -8.69 19.04
C ASP A 108 -2.66 -8.54 18.70
N PRO A 109 -1.83 -7.92 19.58
CA PRO A 109 -0.42 -7.70 19.30
C PRO A 109 0.39 -8.98 19.04
N GLN A 110 0.02 -10.09 19.70
CA GLN A 110 0.69 -11.38 19.46
C GLN A 110 0.41 -11.92 18.06
N SER A 111 -0.82 -11.72 17.59
CA SER A 111 -1.21 -12.09 16.23
C SER A 111 -0.44 -11.25 15.20
N TRP A 112 -0.19 -9.97 15.47
CA TRP A 112 0.62 -9.11 14.59
C TRP A 112 2.09 -9.52 14.58
N ALA A 113 2.67 -9.85 15.74
CA ALA A 113 4.06 -10.29 15.84
C ALA A 113 4.32 -11.54 14.99
N GLY A 114 3.40 -12.52 15.02
CA GLY A 114 3.49 -13.72 14.19
C GLY A 114 3.51 -13.41 12.68
N ILE A 115 2.69 -12.47 12.22
CA ILE A 115 2.69 -12.03 10.81
C ILE A 115 3.97 -11.28 10.46
N MET A 116 4.38 -10.33 11.30
CA MET A 116 5.58 -9.53 11.06
C MET A 116 6.83 -10.42 10.96
N ALA A 117 6.89 -11.51 11.71
CA ALA A 117 8.02 -12.45 11.67
C ALA A 117 8.11 -13.25 10.36
N VAL A 118 7.01 -13.47 9.65
CA VAL A 118 7.03 -14.15 8.32
C VAL A 118 7.29 -13.19 7.15
N SER A 119 7.22 -11.88 7.38
CA SER A 119 7.51 -10.87 6.37
C SER A 119 8.98 -10.91 5.95
N SER A 120 9.22 -10.92 4.64
CA SER A 120 10.58 -10.83 4.09
C SER A 120 11.17 -9.42 4.25
N THR A 121 10.32 -8.40 4.27
CA THR A 121 10.70 -6.99 4.35
C THR A 121 11.03 -6.57 5.78
N TYR A 122 10.24 -6.98 6.77
CA TYR A 122 10.55 -6.71 8.18
C TYR A 122 11.84 -7.41 8.63
N ARG A 123 12.21 -8.52 7.99
CA ARG A 123 13.47 -9.22 8.22
C ARG A 123 14.68 -8.60 7.50
N ARG A 124 14.50 -7.54 6.70
CA ARG A 124 15.63 -6.88 6.02
C ARG A 124 16.46 -6.06 6.99
N ILE A 125 17.78 -6.14 6.80
CA ILE A 125 18.77 -5.36 7.56
C ILE A 125 18.74 -3.88 7.13
N ALA A 126 18.39 -3.60 5.87
CA ALA A 126 18.31 -2.25 5.33
C ALA A 126 16.89 -1.96 4.81
N PRO A 127 16.30 -0.81 5.19
CA PRO A 127 15.01 -0.41 4.66
C PRO A 127 15.12 -0.06 3.18
N ILE A 128 14.05 -0.31 2.43
CA ILE A 128 13.94 0.10 1.03
C ILE A 128 13.68 1.60 1.03
N SER A 129 14.46 2.36 0.26
CA SER A 129 14.26 3.79 0.08
C SER A 129 12.86 4.06 -0.46
N LYS A 130 12.02 4.72 0.35
CA LYS A 130 10.70 5.17 -0.06
C LYS A 130 10.78 6.55 -0.71
N LEU A 131 9.81 6.87 -1.56
CA LEU A 131 9.64 8.24 -2.04
C LEU A 131 9.28 9.15 -0.86
N GLU A 132 9.75 10.40 -0.91
CA GLU A 132 9.41 11.43 0.08
C GLU A 132 7.89 11.65 0.12
N GLU A 133 7.33 11.76 1.32
CA GLU A 133 5.89 11.89 1.56
C GLU A 133 5.26 13.10 0.83
N ALA A 134 6.01 14.20 0.72
CA ALA A 134 5.60 15.38 -0.05
C ALA A 134 5.30 15.02 -1.52
N LYS A 135 6.14 14.21 -2.16
CA LYS A 135 5.95 13.78 -3.55
C LYS A 135 4.80 12.79 -3.70
N VAL A 136 4.61 11.92 -2.70
CA VAL A 136 3.44 11.02 -2.65
C VAL A 136 2.15 11.84 -2.59
N THR A 137 2.15 12.92 -1.79
CA THR A 137 0.99 13.80 -1.61
C THR A 137 0.68 14.57 -2.89
N GLU A 138 1.69 15.16 -3.53
CA GLU A 138 1.54 15.85 -4.82
C GLU A 138 0.90 14.94 -5.89
N ILE A 139 1.35 13.68 -5.97
CA ILE A 139 0.81 12.70 -6.92
C ILE A 139 -0.64 12.36 -6.61
N LYS A 140 -0.97 12.21 -5.32
CA LYS A 140 -2.36 11.98 -4.91
C LYS A 140 -3.23 13.15 -5.30
N GLU A 141 -2.86 14.38 -4.93
CA GLU A 141 -3.60 15.59 -5.28
C GLU A 141 -3.86 15.68 -6.78
N TYR A 142 -2.86 15.37 -7.59
CA TYR A 142 -3.03 15.28 -9.03
C TYR A 142 -4.07 14.24 -9.44
N VAL A 143 -3.97 12.99 -8.97
CA VAL A 143 -4.93 11.92 -9.29
C VAL A 143 -6.36 12.28 -8.88
N PHE A 144 -6.53 12.97 -7.76
CA PHE A 144 -7.84 13.42 -7.26
C PHE A 144 -8.38 14.66 -8.00
N SER A 145 -7.60 15.32 -8.87
CA SER A 145 -8.05 16.47 -9.65
C SER A 145 -8.99 16.06 -10.78
N ASP A 146 -10.20 16.61 -10.80
CA ASP A 146 -11.21 16.36 -11.85
C ASP A 146 -10.76 16.78 -13.25
N GLU A 147 -9.77 17.66 -13.35
CA GLU A 147 -9.14 18.07 -14.61
C GLU A 147 -8.62 16.87 -15.42
N ILE A 148 -8.14 15.80 -14.75
CA ILE A 148 -7.70 14.57 -15.44
C ILE A 148 -8.85 13.96 -16.24
N ILE A 149 -10.02 13.83 -15.61
CA ILE A 149 -11.19 13.19 -16.22
C ILE A 149 -11.74 14.06 -17.35
N GLU A 150 -11.80 15.38 -17.13
CA GLU A 150 -12.24 16.34 -18.15
C GLU A 150 -11.36 16.27 -19.40
N HIS A 151 -10.03 16.24 -19.23
CA HIS A 151 -9.10 16.15 -20.36
C HIS A 151 -9.15 14.82 -21.09
N VAL A 152 -9.31 13.70 -20.37
CA VAL A 152 -9.50 12.39 -21.00
C VAL A 152 -10.79 12.37 -21.82
N ASN A 153 -11.89 12.91 -21.29
CA ASN A 153 -13.18 12.97 -21.98
C ASN A 153 -13.19 13.95 -23.17
N ALA A 154 -12.34 14.97 -23.15
CA ALA A 154 -12.19 15.94 -24.23
C ALA A 154 -11.28 15.44 -25.38
N SER A 155 -10.66 14.26 -25.24
CA SER A 155 -9.82 13.68 -26.30
C SER A 155 -10.62 13.32 -27.54
N GLU A 156 -9.97 13.34 -28.70
CA GLU A 156 -10.56 12.93 -29.99
C GLU A 156 -10.60 11.39 -30.16
N ALA A 157 -10.20 10.63 -29.14
CA ALA A 157 -10.27 9.18 -29.16
C ALA A 157 -11.73 8.68 -29.18
N PRO A 158 -11.96 7.44 -29.67
CA PRO A 158 -13.28 6.81 -29.57
C PRO A 158 -13.83 6.88 -28.14
N ALA A 159 -15.09 7.32 -27.98
CA ALA A 159 -15.70 7.60 -26.68
C ALA A 159 -15.62 6.43 -25.68
N PHE A 160 -15.61 5.18 -26.16
CA PHE A 160 -15.45 4.02 -25.29
C PHE A 160 -14.05 3.94 -24.66
N LEU A 161 -12.98 4.33 -25.37
CA LEU A 161 -11.61 4.35 -24.84
C LEU A 161 -11.43 5.45 -23.80
N SER A 162 -11.91 6.66 -24.10
CA SER A 162 -11.88 7.79 -23.17
C SER A 162 -12.65 7.46 -21.90
N LYS A 163 -13.84 6.86 -22.04
CA LYS A 163 -14.62 6.36 -20.89
C LYS A 163 -13.86 5.30 -20.10
N MET A 164 -13.28 4.29 -20.75
CA MET A 164 -12.51 3.24 -20.07
C MET A 164 -11.33 3.82 -19.26
N LEU A 165 -10.62 4.79 -19.82
CA LEU A 165 -9.52 5.46 -19.12
C LEU A 165 -10.04 6.30 -17.94
N ALA A 166 -11.13 7.05 -18.13
CA ALA A 166 -11.76 7.82 -17.06
C ALA A 166 -12.23 6.94 -15.90
N ASP A 167 -12.91 5.82 -16.20
CA ASP A 167 -13.35 4.84 -15.22
C ASP A 167 -12.15 4.28 -14.43
N SER A 168 -11.02 4.03 -15.10
CA SER A 168 -9.80 3.52 -14.45
C SER A 168 -9.13 4.53 -13.53
N VAL A 169 -9.20 5.83 -13.87
CA VAL A 169 -8.75 6.92 -13.00
C VAL A 169 -9.66 6.99 -11.76
N CYS A 170 -10.97 6.81 -11.92
CA CYS A 170 -11.91 6.73 -10.79
C CYS A 170 -11.64 5.53 -9.87
N ASP A 171 -11.42 4.34 -10.46
CA ASP A 171 -11.01 3.15 -9.70
C ASP A 171 -9.71 3.41 -8.93
N LEU A 172 -8.77 4.12 -9.56
CA LEU A 172 -7.50 4.46 -8.93
C LEU A 172 -7.69 5.38 -7.74
N ARG A 173 -8.53 6.41 -7.86
CA ARG A 173 -8.90 7.30 -6.73
C ARG A 173 -9.48 6.51 -5.57
N MET A 174 -10.39 5.58 -5.84
CA MET A 174 -11.00 4.73 -4.82
C MET A 174 -9.95 3.85 -4.13
N MET A 175 -9.07 3.20 -4.91
CA MET A 175 -7.99 2.37 -4.35
C MET A 175 -7.01 3.20 -3.52
N LEU A 176 -6.63 4.40 -3.98
CA LEU A 176 -5.72 5.29 -3.24
C LEU A 176 -6.31 5.82 -1.93
N ARG A 177 -7.65 5.96 -1.86
CA ARG A 177 -8.34 6.34 -0.62
C ARG A 177 -8.35 5.20 0.40
N HIS A 178 -8.44 3.95 -0.07
CA HIS A 178 -8.59 2.77 0.77
C HIS A 178 -7.52 1.71 0.51
N ILE A 179 -6.26 2.15 0.34
CA ILE A 179 -5.13 1.26 -0.01
C ILE A 179 -5.03 0.04 0.91
N PRO A 180 -5.20 0.14 2.25
CA PRO A 180 -5.11 -1.04 3.11
C PRO A 180 -6.16 -2.12 2.77
N ILE A 181 -7.34 -1.74 2.28
CA ILE A 181 -8.41 -2.68 1.90
C ILE A 181 -8.12 -3.35 0.56
N PHE A 182 -7.77 -2.57 -0.46
CA PHE A 182 -7.54 -3.09 -1.82
C PHE A 182 -6.19 -3.79 -1.97
N GLY A 183 -5.18 -3.32 -1.23
CA GLY A 183 -3.83 -3.84 -1.29
C GLY A 183 -2.97 -3.25 -2.40
N TYR A 184 -1.67 -3.48 -2.30
CA TYR A 184 -0.71 -2.94 -3.26
C TYR A 184 -0.65 -3.74 -4.56
N GLU A 185 -0.94 -5.04 -4.52
CA GLU A 185 -0.98 -5.90 -5.71
C GLU A 185 -2.07 -5.45 -6.70
N GLU A 186 -3.29 -5.21 -6.22
CA GLU A 186 -4.40 -4.72 -7.04
C GLU A 186 -4.13 -3.31 -7.58
N LEU A 187 -3.52 -2.45 -6.77
CA LEU A 187 -3.07 -1.13 -7.22
C LEU A 187 -2.08 -1.24 -8.40
N ALA A 188 -1.19 -2.23 -8.38
CA ALA A 188 -0.23 -2.48 -9.45
C ALA A 188 -0.89 -2.96 -10.74
N LYS A 189 -1.86 -3.88 -10.62
CA LYS A 189 -2.66 -4.37 -11.76
C LYS A 189 -3.41 -3.21 -12.40
N LEU A 190 -4.08 -2.39 -11.59
CA LEU A 190 -4.79 -1.21 -12.06
C LEU A 190 -3.85 -0.19 -12.71
N SER A 191 -2.66 0.03 -12.12
CA SER A 191 -1.67 0.95 -12.69
C SER A 191 -1.20 0.48 -14.08
N SER A 192 -1.01 -0.83 -14.26
CA SER A 192 -0.64 -1.41 -15.57
C SER A 192 -1.77 -1.25 -16.60
N ASP A 193 -3.02 -1.46 -16.18
CA ASP A 193 -4.20 -1.27 -17.02
C ASP A 193 -4.41 0.20 -17.40
N LEU A 194 -4.16 1.12 -16.46
CA LEU A 194 -4.22 2.57 -16.68
C LEU A 194 -3.19 3.04 -17.72
N ASP A 195 -1.96 2.53 -17.67
CA ASP A 195 -0.92 2.86 -18.67
C ASP A 195 -1.31 2.37 -20.06
N TRP A 196 -1.77 1.12 -20.17
CA TRP A 196 -2.25 0.58 -21.44
C TRP A 196 -3.40 1.43 -22.01
N LYS A 197 -4.41 1.78 -21.19
CA LYS A 197 -5.53 2.63 -21.61
C LYS A 197 -5.09 4.03 -22.01
N ASN A 198 -4.15 4.62 -21.28
CA ASN A 198 -3.58 5.93 -21.59
C ASN A 198 -2.83 5.93 -22.94
N GLN A 199 -2.04 4.89 -23.21
CA GLN A 199 -1.37 4.70 -24.50
C GLN A 199 -2.36 4.46 -25.64
N ALA A 200 -3.45 3.72 -25.38
CA ALA A 200 -4.51 3.51 -26.37
C ALA A 200 -5.18 4.82 -26.77
N VAL A 201 -5.55 5.68 -25.81
CA VAL A 201 -6.11 7.02 -26.11
C VAL A 201 -5.10 7.87 -26.91
N ALA A 202 -3.84 7.89 -26.47
CA ALA A 202 -2.76 8.62 -27.16
C ALA A 202 -2.49 8.12 -28.59
N HIS A 203 -2.72 6.84 -28.87
CA HIS A 203 -2.58 6.32 -30.24
C HIS A 203 -3.60 6.93 -31.21
N TYR A 204 -4.82 7.19 -30.74
CA TYR A 204 -5.90 7.75 -31.56
C TYR A 204 -5.90 9.29 -31.58
N ASP A 205 -5.50 9.94 -30.49
CA ASP A 205 -5.43 11.38 -30.37
C ASP A 205 -3.97 11.86 -30.23
N LYS A 206 -3.42 12.39 -31.32
CA LYS A 206 -2.04 12.91 -31.35
C LYS A 206 -1.86 14.16 -30.48
N ALA A 207 -2.87 15.02 -30.38
CA ALA A 207 -2.80 16.21 -29.54
C ALA A 207 -2.77 15.81 -28.06
N TYR A 208 -3.58 14.83 -27.67
CA TYR A 208 -3.50 14.21 -26.35
C TYR A 208 -2.15 13.53 -26.10
N ALA A 209 -1.60 12.80 -27.07
CA ALA A 209 -0.30 12.15 -26.94
C ALA A 209 0.85 13.13 -26.63
N GLU A 210 0.81 14.31 -27.26
CA GLU A 210 1.81 15.37 -27.04
C GLU A 210 1.54 16.20 -25.78
N SER A 211 0.32 16.12 -25.24
CA SER A 211 -0.11 16.87 -24.07
C SER A 211 0.69 16.57 -22.81
N SER A 212 0.69 17.52 -21.88
CA SER A 212 1.26 17.31 -20.54
C SER A 212 0.46 16.28 -19.75
N TRP A 213 -0.83 16.06 -20.06
CA TRP A 213 -1.72 15.15 -19.35
C TRP A 213 -1.38 13.69 -19.58
N CYS A 214 -1.20 13.27 -20.83
CA CYS A 214 -0.76 11.92 -21.17
C CYS A 214 0.54 11.55 -20.43
N LYS A 215 1.50 12.49 -20.39
CA LYS A 215 2.77 12.32 -19.68
C LYS A 215 2.59 12.24 -18.17
N LYS A 216 1.71 13.06 -17.59
CA LYS A 216 1.43 13.04 -16.15
C LYS A 216 0.73 11.75 -15.71
N ILE A 217 -0.22 11.22 -16.48
CA ILE A 217 -0.87 9.93 -16.19
C ILE A 217 0.15 8.78 -16.23
N ALA A 218 1.03 8.76 -17.24
CA ALA A 218 2.11 7.76 -17.30
C ALA A 218 3.04 7.83 -16.07
N LYS A 219 3.34 9.05 -15.57
CA LYS A 219 4.12 9.23 -14.33
C LYS A 219 3.40 8.71 -13.09
N VAL A 220 2.09 8.96 -12.99
CA VAL A 220 1.27 8.45 -11.88
C VAL A 220 1.39 6.94 -11.81
N VAL A 221 1.17 6.24 -12.92
CA VAL A 221 1.28 4.77 -12.99
C VAL A 221 2.62 4.31 -12.44
N LEU A 222 3.69 4.87 -12.99
CA LEU A 222 5.02 4.37 -12.72
C LEU A 222 5.43 4.65 -11.27
N VAL A 223 5.05 5.81 -10.72
CA VAL A 223 5.31 6.10 -9.31
C VAL A 223 4.46 5.26 -8.38
N LEU A 224 3.19 5.00 -8.68
CA LEU A 224 2.37 4.12 -7.85
C LEU A 224 2.94 2.70 -7.82
N THR A 225 3.40 2.18 -8.97
CA THR A 225 4.13 0.90 -9.03
C THR A 225 5.49 0.93 -8.34
N SER A 226 6.03 2.09 -7.96
CA SER A 226 7.34 2.21 -7.30
C SER A 226 7.25 2.51 -5.80
N ILE A 227 6.23 3.26 -5.37
CA ILE A 227 6.00 3.58 -3.95
C ILE A 227 5.46 2.35 -3.22
N TYR A 228 4.52 1.66 -3.86
CA TYR A 228 3.65 0.70 -3.20
C TYR A 228 3.96 -0.75 -3.56
N VAL A 229 4.62 -0.96 -4.68
CA VAL A 229 4.96 -2.27 -5.22
C VAL A 229 6.47 -2.33 -5.31
N VAL A 230 7.07 -3.29 -4.61
CA VAL A 230 8.53 -3.42 -4.61
C VAL A 230 8.93 -4.68 -5.34
N PRO A 231 9.37 -4.60 -6.60
CA PRO A 231 9.99 -5.74 -7.25
C PRO A 231 11.29 -6.10 -6.50
N PRO A 232 11.61 -7.40 -6.37
CA PRO A 232 12.81 -7.87 -5.66
C PRO A 232 14.13 -7.24 -6.13
N GLU A 233 14.18 -6.78 -7.38
CA GLU A 233 15.39 -6.32 -8.07
C GLU A 233 15.54 -4.77 -8.09
N LEU A 234 14.61 -4.00 -7.51
CA LEU A 234 14.42 -2.58 -7.87
C LEU A 234 15.29 -1.54 -7.11
N VAL A 235 16.35 -1.95 -6.42
CA VAL A 235 17.31 -0.98 -5.84
C VAL A 235 18.11 -0.25 -6.94
N GLU A 236 18.34 -0.91 -8.09
CA GLU A 236 19.08 -0.34 -9.23
C GLU A 236 18.21 0.56 -10.12
N ALA A 237 16.95 0.17 -10.40
CA ALA A 237 16.07 0.93 -11.30
C ALA A 237 15.63 2.28 -10.71
N THR A 238 15.57 2.38 -9.37
CA THR A 238 15.24 3.61 -8.66
C THR A 238 16.19 4.77 -9.01
N LYS A 239 17.47 4.50 -9.33
CA LYS A 239 18.46 5.53 -9.70
C LYS A 239 18.27 6.04 -11.14
N GLN A 240 18.08 5.14 -12.10
CA GLN A 240 17.80 5.53 -13.50
C GLN A 240 16.45 6.25 -13.61
N TYR A 241 15.48 5.82 -12.80
CA TYR A 241 14.15 6.42 -12.75
C TYR A 241 14.14 7.79 -12.06
N LYS A 242 14.93 7.98 -10.99
CA LYS A 242 15.12 9.29 -10.34
C LYS A 242 15.74 10.32 -11.28
N LYS A 243 16.67 9.90 -12.15
CA LYS A 243 17.25 10.76 -13.19
C LYS A 243 16.22 11.21 -14.21
N TRP A 244 15.38 10.27 -14.69
CA TRP A 244 14.27 10.60 -15.58
C TRP A 244 13.24 11.52 -14.91
N TRP A 245 12.99 11.38 -13.60
CA TRP A 245 12.11 12.27 -12.83
C TRP A 245 12.58 13.73 -12.82
N VAL A 246 13.89 13.95 -12.68
CA VAL A 246 14.50 15.30 -12.72
C VAL A 246 14.34 15.93 -14.11
N ASP A 247 14.46 15.12 -15.17
CA ASP A 247 14.37 15.62 -16.54
C ASP A 247 12.94 16.02 -16.97
N VAL A 248 11.89 15.45 -16.34
CA VAL A 248 10.49 15.69 -16.73
C VAL A 248 9.72 16.57 -15.73
N LEU A 249 10.32 17.02 -14.62
CA LEU A 249 9.73 17.99 -13.68
C LEU A 249 10.73 19.13 -13.39
N PRO A 250 10.81 20.14 -14.26
CA PRO A 250 11.79 21.23 -14.12
C PRO A 250 11.60 22.12 -12.87
N SER A 251 10.48 22.00 -12.16
CA SER A 251 10.10 22.87 -11.04
C SER A 251 10.55 22.39 -9.65
N LEU A 252 11.21 21.24 -9.52
CA LEU A 252 11.59 20.69 -8.21
C LEU A 252 12.99 21.09 -7.72
N GLU A 253 13.86 21.65 -8.57
CA GLU A 253 15.24 22.04 -8.17
C GLU A 253 15.44 23.54 -7.93
N GLN A 254 14.42 24.38 -8.17
CA GLN A 254 14.58 25.83 -7.98
C GLN A 254 14.52 26.30 -6.52
N THR A 255 14.24 25.42 -5.56
CA THR A 255 14.11 25.77 -4.13
C THR A 255 15.26 25.31 -3.23
N THR A 256 16.32 24.68 -3.75
CA THR A 256 17.43 24.18 -2.90
C THR A 256 18.83 24.61 -3.35
N LYS A 257 18.94 25.82 -3.92
CA LYS A 257 20.24 26.50 -4.07
C LYS A 257 20.33 27.76 -3.22
N THR A 258 20.27 27.59 -1.91
CA THR A 258 21.06 28.42 -0.99
C THR A 258 21.28 27.64 0.30
N GLU A 259 22.40 26.93 0.40
CA GLU A 259 23.34 27.04 1.52
C GLU A 259 24.47 26.02 1.37
N THR A 260 25.67 26.53 1.60
CA THR A 260 26.96 25.90 1.33
C THR A 260 27.43 25.10 2.56
N GLN A 261 27.99 23.93 2.32
CA GLN A 261 28.82 23.04 3.16
C GLN A 261 29.89 23.73 4.05
N PRO A 262 30.71 22.99 4.87
CA PRO A 262 30.53 21.74 5.65
C PRO A 262 31.28 21.77 7.02
N GLU A 263 31.22 20.72 7.87
CA GLU A 263 32.38 20.33 8.71
C GLU A 263 32.30 18.94 9.41
N THR A 264 33.32 18.11 9.11
CA THR A 264 34.13 17.22 10.00
C THR A 264 33.62 15.95 10.69
N ALA A 265 34.63 15.11 10.99
CA ALA A 265 34.66 13.66 11.19
C ALA A 265 34.91 13.21 12.65
N ALA A 266 35.17 11.89 12.82
CA ALA A 266 35.62 11.15 14.02
C ALA A 266 34.48 10.60 14.92
N SER A 267 34.52 9.41 15.55
CA SER A 267 35.52 8.35 15.71
C SER A 267 34.86 7.11 16.36
N GLU A 268 35.59 6.00 16.35
CA GLU A 268 35.32 4.63 16.84
C GLU A 268 34.99 4.48 18.35
N GLY A 269 34.40 3.33 18.71
CA GLY A 269 34.33 2.81 20.08
C GLY A 269 33.65 1.44 20.20
N LEU A 270 34.46 0.38 20.32
CA LEU A 270 34.08 -1.00 20.66
C LEU A 270 33.75 -1.13 22.16
N VAL A 271 32.67 -1.85 22.52
CA VAL A 271 32.52 -2.53 23.82
C VAL A 271 31.78 -3.87 23.63
N GLU A 272 32.44 -4.95 24.05
CA GLU A 272 31.96 -6.32 24.31
C GLU A 272 31.41 -6.31 25.78
N VAL A 273 30.26 -6.85 26.20
CA VAL A 273 29.78 -8.24 26.37
C VAL A 273 28.41 -8.13 27.09
N ASP A 274 27.39 -8.96 26.79
CA ASP A 274 26.81 -9.98 27.71
C ASP A 274 25.45 -10.55 27.24
N LYS A 275 25.25 -11.85 27.53
CA LYS A 275 24.12 -12.69 27.11
C LYS A 275 22.94 -12.55 28.08
N GLY A 276 21.78 -12.12 27.59
CA GLY A 276 20.53 -12.19 28.36
C GLY A 276 19.29 -11.83 27.54
N GLN A 277 18.39 -12.80 27.34
CA GLN A 277 16.99 -12.72 26.89
C GLN A 277 16.54 -11.47 26.11
N GLN A 278 16.41 -11.61 24.79
CA GLN A 278 15.76 -10.60 23.93
C GLN A 278 14.24 -10.75 24.01
N LEU A 279 13.61 -9.86 24.79
CA LEU A 279 12.18 -9.57 24.68
C LEU A 279 11.98 -8.54 23.56
N LEU A 280 11.17 -8.90 22.56
CA LEU A 280 10.74 -7.98 21.50
C LEU A 280 9.98 -6.80 22.14
N ASP A 281 10.40 -5.57 21.84
CA ASP A 281 9.65 -4.39 22.27
C ASP A 281 8.34 -4.24 21.46
N GLY A 282 7.44 -3.36 21.92
CA GLY A 282 6.14 -3.11 21.29
C GLY A 282 6.21 -2.54 19.86
N LEU A 283 7.40 -2.39 19.29
CA LEU A 283 7.66 -1.98 17.91
C LEU A 283 8.30 -3.11 17.07
N GLY A 284 8.43 -4.32 17.63
CA GLY A 284 8.97 -5.48 16.95
C GLY A 284 10.47 -5.38 16.68
N ARG A 285 11.20 -4.52 17.39
CA ARG A 285 12.64 -4.45 17.29
C ARG A 285 13.26 -5.47 18.22
N ILE A 286 14.32 -6.11 17.74
CA ILE A 286 15.24 -6.85 18.61
C ILE A 286 15.99 -5.79 19.41
N SER A 287 15.57 -5.59 20.65
CA SER A 287 16.31 -4.78 21.61
C SER A 287 17.64 -5.50 21.87
N GLY A 288 18.71 -5.02 21.27
CA GLY A 288 20.06 -5.35 21.71
C GLY A 288 20.39 -4.58 22.99
N PRO A 289 21.37 -5.04 23.78
CA PRO A 289 21.88 -4.29 24.94
C PRO A 289 22.38 -2.89 24.55
#